data_AF-A0A2J4Z0N5-F1
#
_entry.id   AF-A0A2J4Z0N5-F1
#
_cell.length_a   1.000
_cell.length_b   1.000
_cell.length_c   1.000
_cell.angle_alpha   90.00
_cell.angle_beta   90.00
_cell.angle_gamma   90.00
#
_symmetry.space_group_name_H-M   'P 1'
#
loop_
_entity.id
_entity.type
_entity.pdbx_description
1 polymer ?
#
loop_
_entity_poly.entity_id
_entity_poly.type
_entity_poly.pdbx_seq_one_letter_code
_entity_poly.pdbx_strand_id
1 'polypeptide(L)'
;TPSSKARESAGLGVANILAGFYGGIAGCAMIGQTIVNVEMGKARSRVSTVAAGLVLLLLVTALSEVMARIPMAVLAGVMVIVAVKTFSWHSIRPAELARNPWPETLVMLVTVGATVGTSNLAIGVLAGLLSMALIPRRLRTQAQATSEKASPAQEK
;
A
#
# COMPACT_ATOMS: atom_id res chain seq x y z
N THR A 1 -7.66 -10.88 -18.46
CA THR A 1 -6.56 -11.83 -18.70
C THR A 1 -5.94 -12.21 -17.37
N PRO A 2 -5.56 -13.48 -17.14
CA PRO A 2 -4.94 -13.87 -15.89
C PRO A 2 -3.59 -13.16 -15.72
N SER A 3 -3.42 -12.47 -14.59
CA SER A 3 -2.17 -11.79 -14.23
C SER A 3 -1.26 -12.75 -13.46
N SER A 4 -0.03 -12.94 -13.94
CA SER A 4 0.98 -13.74 -13.22
C SER A 4 1.68 -12.86 -12.19
N LYS A 5 1.48 -13.18 -10.90
CA LYS A 5 2.14 -12.46 -9.78
C LYS A 5 3.66 -12.53 -9.84
N ALA A 6 4.22 -13.64 -10.34
CA ALA A 6 5.66 -13.79 -10.51
C ALA A 6 6.21 -12.79 -11.55
N ARG A 7 5.48 -12.61 -12.66
CA ARG A 7 5.85 -11.63 -13.70
C ARG A 7 5.70 -10.19 -13.23
N GLU A 8 4.69 -9.91 -12.41
CA GLU A 8 4.50 -8.59 -11.78
C GLU A 8 5.64 -8.25 -10.82
N SER A 9 6.00 -9.20 -9.94
CA SER A 9 7.10 -9.04 -8.99
C SER A 9 8.44 -8.85 -9.70
N ALA A 10 8.74 -9.67 -10.72
CA ALA A 10 9.93 -9.50 -11.53
C ALA A 10 9.95 -8.13 -12.25
N GLY A 11 8.79 -7.68 -12.76
CA GLY A 11 8.65 -6.36 -13.37
C GLY A 11 8.97 -5.20 -12.41
N LEU A 12 8.42 -5.23 -11.19
CA LEU A 12 8.72 -4.24 -10.15
C LEU A 12 10.19 -4.29 -9.71
N GLY A 13 10.78 -5.49 -9.63
CA GLY A 13 12.20 -5.68 -9.31
C GLY A 13 13.11 -5.04 -10.35
N VAL A 14 12.90 -5.34 -11.64
CA VAL A 14 13.66 -4.73 -12.75
C VAL A 14 13.46 -3.22 -12.77
N ALA A 15 12.24 -2.73 -12.58
CA ALA A 15 11.95 -1.30 -12.54
C ALA A 15 12.72 -0.57 -11.41
N ASN A 16 12.77 -1.16 -10.21
CA ASN A 16 13.51 -0.58 -9.08
C ASN A 16 15.03 -0.65 -9.26
N ILE A 17 15.57 -1.70 -9.88
CA ILE A 17 16.99 -1.78 -10.23
C ILE A 17 17.36 -0.66 -11.21
N LEU A 18 16.57 -0.48 -12.27
CA LEU A 18 16.76 0.60 -13.23
C LEU A 18 16.62 1.97 -12.57
N ALA A 19 15.63 2.17 -11.70
CA ALA A 19 15.47 3.41 -10.95
C ALA A 19 16.71 3.71 -10.08
N GLY A 20 17.27 2.71 -9.41
CA GLY A 20 18.48 2.86 -8.59
C GLY A 20 19.70 3.34 -9.39
N PHE A 21 19.89 2.86 -10.63
CA PHE A 21 20.98 3.34 -11.50
C PHE A 21 20.83 4.83 -11.89
N TYR A 22 19.60 5.35 -11.91
CA TYR A 22 19.32 6.76 -12.17
C TYR A 22 19.21 7.61 -10.90
N GLY A 23 19.60 7.07 -9.72
CA GLY A 23 19.48 7.76 -8.43
C GLY A 23 18.04 7.91 -7.93
N GLY A 24 17.11 7.12 -8.47
CA GLY A 24 15.71 7.11 -8.08
C GLY A 24 15.45 6.38 -6.76
N ILE A 25 14.26 6.63 -6.20
CA ILE A 25 13.79 5.98 -4.97
C ILE A 25 13.09 4.65 -5.29
N ALA A 26 13.03 3.75 -4.30
CA ALA A 26 12.27 2.52 -4.42
C ALA A 26 10.76 2.82 -4.58
N GLY A 27 10.14 2.21 -5.60
CA GLY A 27 8.72 2.32 -5.89
C GLY A 27 7.98 1.00 -5.76
N CYS A 28 6.65 1.08 -5.71
CA CYS A 28 5.75 -0.05 -5.70
C CYS A 28 4.46 0.29 -6.45
N ALA A 29 3.59 -0.70 -6.63
CA ALA A 29 2.25 -0.45 -7.15
C ALA A 29 1.46 0.44 -6.19
N MET A 30 0.84 1.51 -6.69
CA MET A 30 0.01 2.41 -5.90
C MET A 30 -1.46 2.12 -6.17
N ILE A 31 -2.14 1.55 -5.16
CA ILE A 31 -3.55 1.13 -5.25
C ILE A 31 -4.45 2.33 -5.58
N GLY A 32 -4.34 3.43 -4.83
CA GLY A 32 -5.19 4.61 -5.02
C GLY A 32 -5.11 5.21 -6.43
N GLN A 33 -3.90 5.35 -6.98
CA GLN A 33 -3.71 5.89 -8.33
C GLN A 33 -4.17 4.91 -9.40
N THR A 34 -4.04 3.60 -9.16
CA THR A 34 -4.52 2.58 -10.08
C THR A 34 -6.05 2.56 -10.15
N ILE A 35 -6.73 2.69 -9.00
CA ILE A 35 -8.20 2.78 -8.94
C ILE A 35 -8.67 3.99 -9.72
N VAL A 36 -8.10 5.17 -9.46
CA VAL A 36 -8.44 6.41 -10.20
C VAL A 36 -8.20 6.24 -11.70
N ASN A 37 -7.07 5.64 -12.10
CA ASN A 37 -6.73 5.44 -13.50
C ASN A 37 -7.73 4.50 -14.22
N VAL A 38 -8.20 3.46 -13.54
CA VAL A 38 -9.15 2.49 -14.10
C VAL A 38 -10.58 3.02 -14.08
N GLU A 39 -11.03 3.63 -12.98
CA GLU A 39 -12.40 4.11 -12.81
C GLU A 39 -12.66 5.39 -13.61
N MET A 40 -11.79 6.38 -13.48
CA MET A 40 -11.96 7.69 -14.13
C MET A 40 -11.46 7.68 -15.57
N GLY A 41 -10.32 7.02 -15.83
CA GLY A 41 -9.68 6.98 -17.14
C GLY A 41 -10.15 5.83 -18.04
N LYS A 42 -10.99 4.92 -17.53
CA LYS A 42 -11.37 3.65 -18.17
C LYS A 42 -10.15 2.86 -18.70
N ALA A 43 -8.98 3.10 -18.11
CA ALA A 43 -7.71 2.64 -18.62
C ALA A 43 -7.55 1.14 -18.35
N ARG A 44 -7.39 0.36 -19.42
CA ARG A 44 -7.14 -1.10 -19.34
C ARG A 44 -5.90 -1.56 -20.10
N SER A 45 -5.15 -0.62 -20.68
CA SER A 45 -3.94 -0.90 -21.46
C SER A 45 -2.69 -0.42 -20.72
N ARG A 46 -1.55 -1.07 -20.97
CA ARG A 46 -0.23 -0.67 -20.45
C ARG A 46 0.21 0.71 -20.95
N VAL A 47 -0.38 1.18 -22.04
CA VAL A 47 -0.09 2.49 -22.61
C VAL A 47 -0.46 3.61 -21.66
N SER A 48 -1.49 3.42 -20.83
CA SER A 48 -1.93 4.43 -19.85
C SER A 48 -0.86 4.72 -18.80
N THR A 49 -0.18 3.70 -18.26
CA THR A 49 0.87 3.92 -17.25
C THR A 49 2.14 4.50 -17.86
N VAL A 50 2.48 4.13 -19.09
CA VAL A 50 3.58 4.75 -19.84
C VAL A 50 3.29 6.23 -20.13
N ALA A 51 2.08 6.54 -20.59
CA ALA A 51 1.65 7.91 -20.82
C ALA A 51 1.68 8.74 -19.53
N ALA A 52 1.20 8.19 -18.41
CA ALA A 52 1.28 8.86 -17.11
C ALA A 52 2.73 9.19 -16.70
N GLY A 53 3.66 8.26 -16.90
CA GLY A 53 5.09 8.49 -16.64
C GLY A 53 5.71 9.55 -17.55
N LEU A 54 5.41 9.52 -18.86
CA LEU A 54 5.91 10.51 -19.83
C LEU A 54 5.35 11.90 -19.55
N VAL A 55 4.04 12.00 -19.26
CA VAL A 55 3.40 13.26 -18.88
C VAL A 55 3.99 13.80 -17.59
N LEU A 56 4.23 12.94 -16.59
CA LEU A 56 4.89 13.35 -15.35
C LEU A 56 6.31 13.88 -15.60
N LEU A 57 7.10 13.18 -16.43
CA LEU A 57 8.45 13.61 -16.79
C LEU A 57 8.45 14.97 -17.50
N LEU A 58 7.55 15.16 -18.47
CA LEU A 58 7.41 16.43 -19.20
C LEU A 58 6.93 17.54 -18.28
N LEU A 59 5.96 17.28 -17.41
CA LEU A 59 5.45 18.25 -16.44
C LEU A 59 6.54 18.67 -15.46
N VAL A 60 7.31 17.72 -14.92
CA VAL A 60 8.35 17.99 -13.94
C VAL A 60 9.50 18.79 -14.53
N THR A 61 9.87 18.51 -15.79
CA THR A 61 10.94 19.22 -16.48
C THR A 61 10.51 20.60 -16.96
N ALA A 62 9.31 20.74 -17.54
CA ALA A 62 8.82 22.02 -18.08
C ALA A 62 8.35 23.00 -17.00
N LEU A 63 7.75 22.53 -15.90
CA LEU A 63 7.19 23.35 -14.81
C LEU A 63 8.06 23.35 -13.54
N SER A 64 9.34 23.01 -13.66
CA SER A 64 10.27 22.95 -12.52
C SER A 64 10.28 24.22 -11.67
N GLU A 65 10.26 25.40 -12.29
CA GLU A 65 10.25 26.69 -11.58
C GLU A 65 8.95 26.93 -10.80
N VAL A 66 7.81 26.50 -11.33
CA VAL A 66 6.52 26.62 -10.65
C VAL A 66 6.47 25.69 -9.44
N MET A 67 6.97 24.46 -9.59
CA MET A 67 7.01 23.49 -8.50
C MET A 67 7.88 23.96 -7.34
N ALA A 68 8.99 24.66 -7.61
CA ALA A 68 9.87 25.21 -6.59
C ALA A 68 9.20 26.29 -5.71
N ARG A 69 8.12 26.91 -6.20
CA ARG A 69 7.35 27.91 -5.45
C ARG A 69 6.24 27.31 -4.59
N ILE A 70 6.01 25.98 -4.66
CA ILE A 70 4.96 25.32 -3.88
C ILE A 70 5.35 25.37 -2.38
N PRO A 71 4.53 25.99 -1.52
CA PRO A 71 4.85 26.09 -0.10
C PRO A 71 4.76 24.72 0.57
N MET A 72 5.71 24.44 1.48
CA MET A 72 5.77 23.19 2.24
C MET A 72 4.48 22.91 3.04
N ALA A 73 3.75 23.96 3.42
CA ALA A 73 2.46 23.84 4.11
C ALA A 73 1.40 23.10 3.26
N VAL A 74 1.37 23.32 1.94
CA VAL A 74 0.42 22.64 1.04
C VAL A 74 0.77 21.16 0.93
N LEU A 75 2.06 20.83 0.80
CA LEU A 75 2.53 19.45 0.75
C LEU A 75 2.21 18.71 2.05
N ALA A 76 2.43 19.34 3.21
CA ALA A 76 2.07 18.78 4.50
C ALA A 76 0.55 18.52 4.61
N GLY A 77 -0.29 19.46 4.17
CA GLY A 77 -1.74 19.29 4.14
C GLY A 77 -2.19 18.10 3.30
N VAL A 78 -1.60 17.93 2.11
CA VAL A 78 -1.88 16.76 1.26
C VAL A 78 -1.47 15.46 1.96
N MET A 79 -0.32 15.43 2.64
CA MET A 79 0.13 14.25 3.37
C MET A 79 -0.80 13.87 4.53
N VAL A 80 -1.36 14.84 5.26
CA VAL A 80 -2.36 14.57 6.31
C VAL A 80 -3.61 13.92 5.73
N ILE A 81 -4.12 14.44 4.60
CA ILE A 81 -5.29 13.85 3.93
C ILE A 81 -5.00 12.43 3.47
N VAL A 82 -3.81 12.19 2.89
CA VAL A 82 -3.40 10.85 2.44
C VAL A 82 -3.28 9.89 3.62
N ALA A 83 -2.72 10.33 4.75
CA ALA A 83 -2.63 9.53 5.97
C ALA A 83 -4.02 9.13 6.48
N VAL A 84 -4.95 10.09 6.59
CA VAL A 84 -6.34 9.82 7.02
C VAL A 84 -7.06 8.87 6.05
N LYS A 85 -6.83 9.00 4.74
CA LYS A 85 -7.41 8.08 3.74
C LYS A 85 -6.80 6.68 3.75
N THR A 86 -5.53 6.56 4.16
CA THR A 86 -4.83 5.27 4.22
C THR A 86 -5.26 4.46 5.44
N PHE A 87 -5.58 5.15 6.54
CA PHE A 87 -6.05 4.51 7.75
C PHE A 87 -7.47 3.93 7.60
N SER A 88 -7.63 2.64 7.90
CA SER A 88 -8.93 1.98 7.88
C SER A 88 -9.68 2.16 9.21
N TRP A 89 -10.52 3.19 9.30
CA TRP A 89 -11.37 3.44 10.47
C TRP A 89 -12.38 2.33 10.78
N HIS A 90 -12.64 1.44 9.83
CA HIS A 90 -13.44 0.24 10.07
C HIS A 90 -12.72 -0.78 10.97
N SER A 91 -11.38 -0.88 10.89
CA SER A 91 -10.61 -1.89 11.63
C SER A 91 -10.47 -1.60 13.14
N ILE A 92 -10.77 -0.36 13.56
CA ILE A 92 -10.67 0.11 14.95
C ILE A 92 -12.04 0.04 15.65
N ARG A 93 -13.12 -0.18 14.90
CA ARG A 93 -14.47 -0.27 15.47
C ARG A 93 -14.56 -1.48 16.41
N PRO A 94 -15.10 -1.29 17.64
CA PRO A 94 -15.18 -2.38 18.63
C PRO A 94 -15.96 -3.60 18.13
N ALA A 95 -16.98 -3.38 17.28
CA ALA A 95 -17.81 -4.43 16.69
C ALA A 95 -17.03 -5.31 15.70
N GLU A 96 -16.15 -4.71 14.89
CA GLU A 96 -15.27 -5.45 13.99
C GLU A 96 -14.14 -6.15 14.74
N LEU A 97 -13.56 -5.49 15.76
CA LEU A 97 -12.48 -6.05 16.57
C LEU A 97 -12.91 -7.29 17.37
N ALA A 98 -14.17 -7.30 17.83
CA ALA A 98 -14.78 -8.45 18.50
C ALA A 98 -15.11 -9.61 17.53
N ARG A 99 -15.28 -9.31 16.23
CA ARG A 99 -15.53 -10.32 15.19
C ARG A 99 -14.24 -10.90 14.62
N ASN A 100 -13.13 -10.18 14.75
CA ASN A 100 -11.83 -10.61 14.26
C ASN A 100 -11.16 -11.64 15.20
N PRO A 101 -10.44 -12.63 14.65
CA PRO A 101 -9.66 -13.55 15.46
C PRO A 101 -8.68 -12.79 16.35
N TRP A 102 -8.69 -13.08 17.65
CA TRP A 102 -7.74 -12.52 18.63
C TRP A 102 -6.27 -12.47 18.15
N PRO A 103 -5.74 -13.51 17.46
CA PRO A 103 -4.37 -13.49 16.95
C PRO A 103 -4.11 -12.40 15.89
N GLU A 104 -5.08 -12.07 15.03
CA GLU A 104 -4.91 -11.03 14.01
C GLU A 104 -4.87 -9.64 14.64
N THR A 105 -5.76 -9.39 15.61
CA THR A 105 -5.77 -8.15 16.40
C THR A 105 -4.46 -7.96 17.16
N LEU A 106 -3.90 -9.03 17.73
CA LEU A 106 -2.61 -8.99 18.42
C LEU A 106 -1.48 -8.58 17.45
N VAL A 107 -1.40 -9.18 16.26
CA VAL A 107 -0.36 -8.86 15.26
C VAL A 107 -0.48 -7.41 14.79
N MET A 108 -1.70 -6.93 14.56
CA MET A 108 -1.95 -5.53 14.20
C MET A 108 -1.46 -4.59 15.30
N LEU A 109 -1.83 -4.83 16.56
CA LEU A 109 -1.43 -4.00 17.71
C LEU A 109 0.08 -4.00 17.91
N VAL A 110 0.74 -5.16 17.79
CA VAL A 110 2.20 -5.27 17.88
C VAL A 110 2.87 -4.48 16.76
N THR A 111 2.40 -4.61 15.51
CA THR A 111 2.99 -3.91 14.36
C THR A 111 2.85 -2.39 14.50
N VAL A 112 1.66 -1.91 14.87
CA VAL A 112 1.40 -0.48 15.06
C VAL A 112 2.15 0.06 16.27
N GLY A 113 2.08 -0.62 17.41
CA GLY A 113 2.74 -0.21 18.64
C GLY A 113 4.26 -0.13 18.49
N ALA A 114 4.87 -1.13 17.85
CA ALA A 114 6.30 -1.11 17.55
C ALA A 114 6.67 -0.01 16.55
N THR A 115 5.88 0.20 15.49
CA THR A 115 6.13 1.28 14.51
C THR A 115 6.09 2.66 15.16
N VAL A 116 5.03 2.95 15.93
CA VAL A 116 4.84 4.25 16.58
C VAL A 116 5.85 4.46 17.71
N GLY A 117 6.05 3.45 18.55
CA GLY A 117 6.97 3.53 19.69
C GLY A 117 8.44 3.70 19.28
N THR A 118 8.84 3.13 18.15
CA THR A 118 10.23 3.25 17.64
C THR A 118 10.41 4.31 16.56
N SER A 119 9.31 4.91 16.08
CA SER A 119 9.30 5.78 14.89
C SER A 119 9.98 5.13 13.66
N ASN A 120 9.98 3.80 13.59
CA ASN A 120 10.66 3.04 12.54
C ASN A 120 9.76 1.92 12.02
N LEU A 121 9.28 2.12 10.78
CA LEU A 121 8.40 1.18 10.10
C LEU A 121 9.04 -0.21 9.92
N ALA A 122 10.36 -0.29 9.70
CA ALA A 122 11.04 -1.58 9.50
C ALA A 122 11.00 -2.45 10.76
N ILE A 123 11.19 -1.85 11.94
CA ILE A 123 11.11 -2.56 13.23
C ILE A 123 9.67 -3.04 13.46
N GLY A 124 8.68 -2.21 13.15
CA GLY A 124 7.27 -2.60 13.23
C GLY A 124 6.93 -3.81 12.36
N VAL A 125 7.37 -3.81 11.09
CA VAL A 125 7.16 -4.93 10.16
C VAL A 125 7.83 -6.21 10.67
N LEU A 126 9.06 -6.13 11.18
CA LEU A 126 9.76 -7.28 11.77
C LEU A 126 9.02 -7.84 13.00
N ALA A 127 8.57 -6.98 13.90
CA ALA A 127 7.80 -7.37 15.07
C ALA A 127 6.46 -8.04 14.69
N GLY A 128 5.78 -7.52 13.66
CA GLY A 128 4.57 -8.11 13.09
C GLY A 128 4.83 -9.51 12.50
N LEU A 129 5.91 -9.69 11.75
CA LEU A 129 6.29 -10.98 11.18
C LEU A 129 6.63 -12.01 12.26
N LEU A 130 7.37 -11.61 13.29
CA LEU A 130 7.74 -12.48 14.41
C LEU A 130 6.52 -12.87 15.25
N SER A 131 5.66 -11.91 15.60
CA SER A 131 4.41 -12.20 16.32
C SER A 131 3.53 -13.15 15.53
N MET A 132 3.41 -12.94 14.21
CA MET A 132 2.68 -13.85 13.34
C MET A 132 3.31 -15.24 13.34
N ALA A 133 4.65 -15.36 13.29
CA ALA A 133 5.38 -16.63 13.27
C ALA A 133 5.23 -17.45 14.56
N LEU A 134 5.14 -16.80 15.72
CA LEU A 134 4.96 -17.45 17.02
C LEU A 134 3.53 -17.97 17.24
N ILE A 135 2.52 -17.40 16.56
CA ILE A 135 1.13 -17.85 16.71
C ILE A 135 0.97 -19.30 16.20
N PRO A 136 0.41 -20.22 17.00
CA PRO A 136 0.32 -21.62 16.63
C PRO A 136 -0.46 -21.83 15.32
N ARG A 137 0.03 -22.74 14.47
CA ARG A 137 -0.51 -23.00 13.12
C ARG A 137 -2.03 -23.23 13.10
N ARG A 138 -2.60 -23.86 14.13
CA ARG A 138 -4.06 -24.10 14.24
C ARG A 138 -4.89 -22.81 14.31
N LEU A 139 -4.37 -21.78 14.97
CA LEU A 139 -5.02 -20.47 15.05
C LEU A 139 -4.85 -19.68 13.75
N ARG A 140 -3.73 -19.86 13.05
CA ARG A 140 -3.50 -19.28 11.72
C ARG A 140 -4.47 -19.84 10.68
N THR A 141 -4.79 -21.13 10.74
CA THR A 141 -5.77 -21.75 9.82
C THR A 141 -7.20 -21.30 10.11
N GLN A 142 -7.58 -21.11 11.37
CA GLN A 142 -8.90 -20.55 11.72
C GLN A 142 -9.04 -19.07 11.33
N ALA A 143 -7.96 -18.30 11.47
CA ALA A 143 -7.87 -16.93 10.96
C ALA A 143 -8.08 -16.88 9.43
N GLN A 144 -7.39 -17.74 8.68
CA GLN A 144 -7.56 -17.86 7.23
C GLN A 144 -8.97 -18.31 6.81
N ALA A 145 -9.56 -19.29 7.52
CA ALA A 145 -10.92 -19.76 7.23
C ALA A 145 -12.00 -18.70 7.53
N THR A 146 -11.78 -17.85 8.53
CA THR A 146 -12.67 -16.73 8.86
C THR A 146 -12.54 -15.60 7.84
N SER A 147 -11.32 -15.32 7.37
CA SER A 147 -11.07 -14.33 6.31
C SER A 147 -11.67 -14.74 4.96
N GLU A 148 -11.66 -16.03 4.61
CA GLU A 148 -12.27 -16.53 3.37
C GLU A 148 -13.81 -16.45 3.42
N LYS A 149 -14.42 -16.78 4.58
CA LYS A 149 -15.87 -16.64 4.79
C LYS A 149 -16.36 -15.19 4.93
N ALA A 150 -15.47 -14.23 5.23
CA ALA A 150 -15.79 -12.80 5.24
C ALA A 150 -15.68 -12.15 3.84
N SER A 151 -15.15 -12.88 2.84
CA SER A 151 -15.09 -12.47 1.44
C SER A 151 -16.10 -13.20 0.51
N PRO A 152 -17.39 -13.40 0.85
CA PRO A 152 -18.38 -13.89 -0.12
C PRO A 152 -19.06 -12.67 -0.79
N ALA A 153 -18.33 -11.93 -1.63
CA ALA A 153 -18.87 -11.06 -2.69
C ALA A 153 -17.75 -10.26 -3.40
N GLN A 154 -16.90 -10.97 -4.15
CA GLN A 154 -16.34 -10.39 -5.38
C GLN A 154 -16.93 -11.17 -6.55
N GLU A 155 -18.26 -11.16 -6.64
CA GLU A 155 -19.01 -11.52 -7.84
C GLU A 155 -19.99 -10.37 -8.14
N LYS A 156 -19.50 -9.40 -8.91
CA LYS A 156 -20.18 -8.79 -10.07
C LYS A 156 -19.29 -7.71 -10.70
#